data_AF-A0A2V6HRI7-F1
#
_entry.id   AF-A0A2V6HRI7-F1
#
_cell.length_a   1.000
_cell.length_b   1.000
_cell.length_c   1.000
_cell.angle_alpha   90.00
_cell.angle_beta   90.00
_cell.angle_gamma   90.00
#
_symmetry.space_group_name_H-M   'P 1'
#
loop_
_entity.id
_entity.type
_entity.pdbx_description
1 polymer ?
#
loop_
_entity_poly.entity_id
_entity_poly.type
_entity_poly.pdbx_seq_one_letter_code
_entity_poly.pdbx_strand_id
1 'polypeptide(L)'
;MPRTFSQADLIEQIKKTSSKWIKTLDARHRGFFWQRGYGAFSVSPSQLEAVLEYVDEQQEHHRTRTFQEEYRELLRRDGVDFDERYGWD
;
A
#
# COMPACT_ATOMS: atom_id res chain seq x y z
N MET A 1 -0.49 13.61 -13.63
CA MET A 1 -1.62 13.83 -12.70
C MET A 1 -2.16 15.24 -12.91
N PRO A 2 -3.47 15.46 -12.94
CA PRO A 2 -4.02 16.82 -13.01
C PRO A 2 -3.60 17.60 -11.76
N ARG A 3 -3.30 18.90 -11.95
CA ARG A 3 -2.65 19.79 -10.96
C ARG A 3 -3.53 20.14 -9.73
N THR A 4 -4.70 19.53 -9.62
CA THR A 4 -5.76 19.84 -8.63
C THR A 4 -6.07 18.72 -7.65
N PHE A 5 -5.37 17.57 -7.71
CA PHE A 5 -5.61 16.44 -6.82
C PHE A 5 -4.29 15.96 -6.20
N SER A 6 -4.20 15.92 -4.88
CA SER A 6 -3.03 15.36 -4.21
C SER A 6 -3.07 13.82 -4.24
N GLN A 7 -1.91 13.19 -4.03
CA GLN A 7 -1.85 11.73 -3.87
C GLN A 7 -2.66 11.28 -2.65
N ALA A 8 -2.67 12.08 -1.57
CA ALA A 8 -3.44 11.80 -0.37
C ALA A 8 -4.95 11.80 -0.67
N ASP A 9 -5.45 12.79 -1.41
CA ASP A 9 -6.86 12.86 -1.79
C ASP A 9 -7.27 11.64 -2.62
N LEU A 10 -6.41 11.21 -3.56
CA LEU A 10 -6.67 10.04 -4.40
C LEU A 10 -6.78 8.77 -3.56
N ILE A 11 -5.80 8.52 -2.69
CA ILE A 11 -5.79 7.34 -1.85
C ILE A 11 -6.97 7.37 -0.86
N GLU A 12 -7.32 8.53 -0.30
CA GLU A 12 -8.49 8.67 0.56
C GLU A 12 -9.77 8.26 -0.18
N GLN A 13 -10.00 8.77 -1.38
CA GLN A 13 -11.20 8.44 -2.16
C GLN A 13 -11.27 6.95 -2.51
N ILE A 14 -10.14 6.34 -2.91
CA ILE A 14 -10.04 4.91 -3.20
C ILE A 14 -10.38 4.11 -1.95
N LYS A 15 -9.74 4.39 -0.82
CA LYS A 15 -9.96 3.66 0.45
C LYS A 15 -11.40 3.80 0.94
N LYS A 16 -11.96 5.01 0.88
CA LYS A 16 -13.33 5.29 1.35
C LYS A 16 -14.39 4.60 0.50
N THR A 17 -14.27 4.70 -0.81
CA THR A 17 -15.24 4.13 -1.75
C THR A 17 -15.19 2.60 -1.73
N SER A 18 -13.98 2.02 -1.79
CA SER A 18 -13.80 0.57 -1.69
C SER A 18 -14.25 0.01 -0.34
N SER A 19 -14.00 0.69 0.78
CA SER A 19 -14.48 0.23 2.10
C SER A 19 -16.00 0.13 2.15
N LYS A 20 -16.71 1.13 1.61
CA LYS A 20 -18.17 1.11 1.55
C LYS A 20 -18.67 -0.05 0.69
N TRP A 21 -18.08 -0.23 -0.48
CA TRP A 21 -18.44 -1.30 -1.41
C TRP A 21 -18.14 -2.70 -0.87
N ILE A 22 -16.95 -2.94 -0.30
CA ILE A 22 -16.56 -4.23 0.29
C ILE A 22 -17.52 -4.63 1.42
N LYS A 23 -17.95 -3.67 2.24
CA LYS A 23 -18.95 -3.89 3.31
C LYS A 23 -20.33 -4.30 2.78
N THR A 24 -20.65 -4.05 1.51
CA THR A 24 -21.91 -4.50 0.91
C THR A 24 -21.84 -5.90 0.31
N LEU A 25 -20.64 -6.49 0.16
CA LEU A 25 -20.47 -7.79 -0.50
C LEU A 25 -20.96 -8.97 0.34
N ASP A 26 -20.69 -8.95 1.65
CA ASP A 26 -21.13 -10.01 2.57
C ASP A 26 -21.10 -9.51 4.02
N ALA A 27 -21.92 -10.10 4.90
CA ALA A 27 -21.98 -9.75 6.32
C ALA A 27 -20.62 -9.89 7.04
N ARG A 28 -19.78 -10.84 6.62
CA ARG A 28 -18.42 -11.05 7.16
C ARG A 28 -17.50 -9.83 6.96
N HIS A 29 -17.79 -8.99 5.97
CA HIS A 29 -16.97 -7.82 5.64
C HIS A 29 -17.42 -6.53 6.36
N ARG A 30 -18.47 -6.56 7.20
CA ARG A 30 -18.95 -5.37 7.91
C ARG A 30 -17.86 -4.67 8.74
N GLY A 31 -16.96 -5.46 9.30
CA GLY A 31 -15.80 -4.99 10.07
C GLY A 31 -14.59 -4.59 9.23
N PHE A 32 -14.65 -4.65 7.90
CA PHE A 32 -13.51 -4.30 7.03
C PHE A 32 -13.11 -2.84 7.22
N PHE A 33 -11.81 -2.59 7.32
CA PHE A 33 -11.23 -1.25 7.23
C PHE A 33 -9.82 -1.36 6.64
N TRP A 34 -9.42 -0.33 5.92
CA TRP A 34 -8.02 -0.20 5.48
C TRP A 34 -7.14 0.25 6.63
N GLN A 35 -5.86 -0.14 6.58
CA GLN A 35 -4.80 0.50 7.35
C GLN A 35 -4.85 2.03 7.20
N ARG A 36 -4.53 2.76 8.27
CA ARG A 36 -4.60 4.23 8.32
C ARG A 36 -3.67 4.87 7.30
N GLY A 37 -2.41 4.44 7.26
CA GLY A 37 -1.37 4.98 6.38
C GLY A 37 -1.36 4.42 4.96
N TYR A 38 -0.54 5.02 4.09
CA TYR A 38 -0.22 4.48 2.76
C TYR A 38 1.24 4.78 2.41
N GLY A 39 1.85 3.92 1.60
CA GLY A 39 3.15 4.16 0.98
C GLY A 39 2.96 4.53 -0.49
N ALA A 40 3.73 5.51 -0.97
CA ALA A 40 3.77 5.87 -2.38
C ALA A 40 5.24 5.97 -2.82
N PHE A 41 5.63 5.06 -3.71
CA PHE A 41 6.98 4.98 -4.25
C PHE A 41 6.92 5.20 -5.76
N SER A 42 7.83 6.02 -6.28
CA SER A 42 7.91 6.29 -7.73
C SER A 42 8.79 5.24 -8.39
N VAL A 43 8.36 4.73 -9.55
CA VAL A 43 9.10 3.70 -10.30
C VAL A 43 9.45 4.22 -11.70
N SER A 44 10.65 3.89 -12.19
CA SER A 44 11.01 4.23 -13.58
C SER A 44 10.32 3.28 -14.55
N PRO A 45 10.06 3.68 -15.81
CA PRO A 45 9.50 2.78 -16.82
C PRO A 45 10.33 1.50 -17.03
N SER A 46 11.64 1.58 -16.85
CA SER A 46 12.55 0.43 -16.92
C SER A 46 12.36 -0.60 -15.80
N GLN A 47 11.66 -0.24 -14.72
CA GLN A 47 11.36 -1.14 -13.61
C GLN A 47 9.94 -1.72 -13.69
N LEU A 48 9.15 -1.39 -14.72
CA LEU A 48 7.76 -1.79 -14.81
C LEU A 48 7.57 -3.31 -14.74
N GLU A 49 8.34 -4.07 -15.53
CA GLU A 49 8.24 -5.54 -15.53
C GLU A 49 8.57 -6.13 -14.16
N ALA A 50 9.64 -5.67 -13.53
CA ALA A 50 10.02 -6.11 -12.20
C ALA A 50 8.97 -5.78 -11.12
N VAL A 51 8.30 -4.63 -11.23
CA VAL A 51 7.21 -4.24 -10.31
C VAL A 51 5.97 -5.10 -10.53
N LEU A 52 5.66 -5.47 -11.78
CA LEU A 52 4.54 -6.36 -12.08
C LEU A 52 4.77 -7.76 -11.51
N GLU A 53 5.95 -8.33 -11.76
CA GLU A 53 6.37 -9.63 -11.20
C GLU A 53 6.33 -9.60 -9.67
N TYR A 54 6.90 -8.55 -9.07
CA TYR A 54 6.83 -8.34 -7.62
C TYR A 54 5.40 -8.38 -7.07
N VAL A 55 4.44 -7.66 -7.70
CA VAL A 55 3.04 -7.65 -7.24
C VAL A 55 2.36 -9.02 -7.39
N ASP A 56 2.67 -9.76 -8.46
CA ASP A 56 2.08 -11.08 -8.71
C ASP A 56 2.56 -12.11 -7.67
N GLU A 57 3.84 -12.03 -7.28
CA GLU A 57 4.47 -12.95 -6.33
C GLU A 57 4.25 -12.59 -4.84
N GLN A 58 3.64 -11.43 -4.53
CA GLN A 58 3.49 -10.91 -3.16
C GLN A 58 2.86 -11.92 -2.18
N GLN A 59 1.90 -12.73 -2.64
CA GLN A 59 1.26 -13.72 -1.77
C GLN A 59 2.24 -14.81 -1.31
N GLU A 60 3.13 -15.27 -2.19
CA GLU A 60 4.16 -16.25 -1.87
C GLU A 60 5.27 -15.62 -1.04
N HIS A 61 5.69 -14.40 -1.40
CA HIS A 61 6.69 -13.62 -0.65
C HIS A 61 6.30 -13.45 0.82
N HIS A 62 5.03 -13.14 1.07
CA HIS A 62 4.52 -12.94 2.42
C HIS A 62 4.30 -14.22 3.24
N ARG A 63 4.57 -15.40 2.68
CA ARG A 63 4.61 -16.64 3.48
C ARG A 63 5.84 -16.74 4.35
N THR A 64 6.95 -16.16 3.92
CA THR A 64 8.25 -16.24 4.61
C THR A 64 8.73 -14.88 5.13
N ARG A 65 8.08 -13.79 4.70
CA ARG A 65 8.48 -12.43 5.03
C ARG A 65 7.31 -11.57 5.47
N THR A 66 7.48 -10.86 6.58
CA THR A 66 6.45 -9.97 7.10
C THR A 66 6.38 -8.66 6.32
N PHE A 67 5.20 -8.05 6.30
CA PHE A 67 5.02 -6.69 5.76
C PHE A 67 5.98 -5.68 6.40
N GLN A 68 6.26 -5.78 7.69
CA GLN A 68 7.16 -4.84 8.37
C GLN A 68 8.60 -4.94 7.86
N GLU A 69 9.09 -6.16 7.65
CA GLU A 69 10.43 -6.39 7.08
C GLU A 69 10.53 -5.86 5.65
N GLU A 70 9.48 -6.05 4.86
CA GLU A 70 9.41 -5.50 3.50
C GLU A 70 9.34 -3.98 3.50
N TYR A 71 8.46 -3.39 4.30
CA TYR A 71 8.29 -1.95 4.38
C TYR A 71 9.59 -1.24 4.78
N ARG A 72 10.36 -1.81 5.71
CA ARG A 72 11.70 -1.30 6.07
C ARG A 72 12.66 -1.31 4.88
N GLU A 73 12.67 -2.38 4.09
CA GLU A 73 13.56 -2.44 2.92
C GLU A 73 13.15 -1.46 1.84
N LEU A 74 11.85 -1.29 1.58
CA LEU A 74 11.35 -0.28 0.65
C LEU A 74 11.79 1.13 1.09
N LEU A 75 11.64 1.47 2.37
CA LEU A 75 12.07 2.76 2.90
C LEU A 75 13.59 2.97 2.79
N ARG A 76 14.39 1.95 3.13
CA ARG A 76 15.86 2.02 3.00
C ARG A 76 16.30 2.20 1.54
N ARG A 77 15.69 1.46 0.61
CA ARG A 77 15.99 1.54 -0.83
C ARG A 77 15.71 2.93 -1.37
N ASP A 78 14.61 3.53 -0.93
CA ASP A 78 14.19 4.87 -1.35
C ASP A 78 14.81 6.00 -0.51
N GLY A 79 15.71 5.68 0.42
CA GLY A 79 16.46 6.65 1.23
C GLY A 79 15.61 7.44 2.22
N VAL A 80 14.48 6.89 2.64
CA VAL A 80 13.54 7.54 3.57
C VAL A 80 13.93 7.22 5.01
N ASP A 81 14.24 8.25 5.79
CA ASP A 81 14.41 8.13 7.25
C ASP A 81 13.05 7.86 7.89
N PHE A 82 12.99 6.84 8.75
CA PHE A 82 11.75 6.34 9.33
C PHE A 82 11.97 5.94 10.78
N ASP A 83 11.15 6.54 11.66
CA ASP A 83 11.08 6.18 13.05
C ASP A 83 10.03 5.09 13.25
N GLU A 84 10.51 3.88 13.57
CA GLU A 84 9.69 2.69 13.73
C GLU A 84 8.59 2.83 14.78
N ARG A 85 8.70 3.79 15.71
CA ARG A 85 7.69 4.02 16.75
C ARG A 85 6.36 4.49 16.18
N TYR A 86 6.31 5.00 14.95
CA TYR A 86 5.12 5.65 14.38
C TYR A 86 4.54 4.97 13.14
N GLY A 87 5.11 3.87 12.64
CA GLY A 87 4.64 3.27 11.37
C GLY A 87 3.85 1.97 11.49
N TRP A 88 3.46 1.55 12.69
CA TRP A 88 2.76 0.28 12.92
C TRP A 88 1.33 0.41 13.49
N ASP A 89 0.79 1.63 13.57
CA ASP A 89 -0.58 1.96 14.04
C ASP A 89 -1.66 1.94 12.94
#